data_AF-A0A0G0DC09-F1
#
_entry.id   AF-A0A0G0DC09-F1
#
_cell.length_a   1.000
_cell.length_b   1.000
_cell.length_c   1.000
_cell.angle_alpha   90.00
_cell.angle_beta   90.00
_cell.angle_gamma   90.00
#
_symmetry.space_group_name_H-M   'P 1'
#
loop_
_entity.id
_entity.type
_entity.pdbx_description
1 polymer ?
#
loop_
_entity_poly.entity_id
_entity_poly.type
_entity_poly.pdbx_seq_one_letter_code
_entity_poly.pdbx_strand_id
1 'polypeptide(L)'
;MIDYMNNYMEYIKTILKKEDINESIKKDFIEHMQFMQHERLIHLLVTMLFALLLMFGFIIMLIYFSWILVVFTAIIFIVEIFYIFHYYKLENGVQKMYRVYDELGN
;
A
#
# COMPACT_ATOMS: atom_id res chain seq x y z
N MET A 1 -10.95 -6.52 -3.08
CA MET A 1 -10.00 -6.60 -1.95
C MET A 1 -10.30 -5.54 -0.89
N ILE A 2 -10.36 -4.26 -1.26
CA ILE A 2 -10.65 -3.16 -0.31
C ILE A 2 -12.08 -3.20 0.25
N ASP A 3 -13.07 -3.55 -0.57
CA ASP A 3 -14.46 -3.72 -0.08
C ASP A 3 -14.59 -4.89 0.90
N TYR A 4 -13.79 -5.94 0.69
CA TYR A 4 -13.71 -7.07 1.60
C TYR A 4 -13.15 -6.66 2.97
N MET A 5 -12.09 -5.84 2.95
CA MET A 5 -11.48 -5.30 4.16
C MET A 5 -12.41 -4.34 4.90
N ASN A 6 -13.17 -3.50 4.19
CA ASN A 6 -14.17 -2.62 4.80
C ASN A 6 -15.31 -3.42 5.46
N ASN A 7 -15.84 -4.45 4.79
CA ASN A 7 -16.87 -5.32 5.35
C ASN A 7 -16.36 -6.11 6.57
N TYR A 8 -15.10 -6.58 6.52
CA TYR A 8 -14.47 -7.25 7.66
C TYR A 8 -14.27 -6.30 8.85
N MET A 9 -13.88 -5.05 8.58
CA MET A 9 -13.77 -4.03 9.62
C MET A 9 -15.13 -3.71 10.27
N GLU A 10 -16.20 -3.67 9.48
CA GLU A 10 -17.56 -3.47 9.99
C GLU A 10 -18.03 -4.66 10.85
N TYR A 11 -17.71 -5.89 10.42
CA TYR A 11 -17.92 -7.10 11.21
C TYR A 11 -17.18 -7.06 12.55
N ILE A 12 -15.89 -6.74 12.55
CA ILE A 12 -15.08 -6.59 13.77
C ILE A 12 -15.68 -5.51 14.68
N LYS A 13 -16.12 -4.37 14.14
CA LYS A 13 -16.81 -3.32 14.91
C LYS A 13 -18.12 -3.80 15.55
N THR A 14 -18.90 -4.62 14.86
CA THR A 14 -20.13 -5.18 15.43
C THR A 14 -19.87 -6.18 16.57
N ILE A 15 -18.76 -6.91 16.52
CA ILE A 15 -18.33 -7.84 17.59
C ILE A 15 -17.78 -7.08 18.79
N LEU A 16 -16.96 -6.06 18.53
CA LEU A 16 -16.48 -5.08 19.53
C LEU A 16 -17.63 -4.53 20.38
N LYS A 17 -18.70 -4.08 19.74
CA LYS A 17 -19.87 -3.51 20.41
C LYS A 17 -20.62 -4.51 21.30
N LYS A 18 -20.41 -5.82 21.09
CA LYS A 18 -21.02 -6.90 21.87
C LYS A 18 -20.10 -7.44 22.98
N GLU A 19 -18.89 -6.88 23.17
CA GLU A 19 -17.84 -7.39 24.08
C GLU A 19 -17.48 -8.87 23.87
N ASP A 20 -17.88 -9.48 22.75
CA ASP A 20 -17.66 -10.89 22.42
C ASP A 20 -16.35 -11.07 21.63
N ILE A 21 -15.27 -10.46 22.13
CA ILE A 21 -13.97 -10.51 21.45
C ILE A 21 -13.25 -11.78 21.90
N ASN A 22 -13.28 -12.80 21.04
CA ASN A 22 -12.46 -13.99 21.23
C ASN A 22 -10.99 -13.71 20.83
N GLU A 23 -10.05 -14.31 21.55
CA GLU A 23 -8.60 -14.16 21.32
C GLU A 23 -8.19 -14.62 19.91
N SER A 24 -8.92 -15.57 19.33
CA SER A 24 -8.75 -16.02 17.94
C SER A 24 -8.99 -14.90 16.91
N ILE A 25 -10.07 -14.13 17.07
CA ILE A 25 -10.45 -13.04 16.16
C ILE A 25 -9.40 -11.92 16.21
N LYS A 26 -8.85 -11.65 17.40
CA LYS A 26 -7.78 -10.66 17.58
C LYS A 26 -6.50 -11.10 16.86
N LYS A 27 -6.14 -12.40 16.92
CA LYS A 27 -4.99 -12.94 16.19
C LYS A 27 -5.17 -12.84 14.68
N ASP A 28 -6.34 -13.22 14.16
CA ASP A 28 -6.64 -13.13 12.73
C ASP A 28 -6.56 -11.68 12.23
N PHE A 29 -7.03 -10.71 13.02
CA PHE A 29 -6.97 -9.29 12.68
C PHE A 29 -5.54 -8.76 12.62
N ILE A 30 -4.68 -9.17 13.57
CA ILE A 30 -3.26 -8.80 13.58
C ILE A 30 -2.53 -9.40 12.37
N GLU A 31 -2.82 -10.65 12.02
CA GLU A 31 -2.23 -11.31 10.85
C GLU A 31 -2.63 -10.59 9.55
N HIS A 32 -3.90 -10.22 9.40
CA HIS A 32 -4.37 -9.42 8.27
C HIS A 32 -3.68 -8.04 8.22
N MET A 33 -3.49 -7.39 9.37
CA MET A 33 -2.77 -6.13 9.43
C MET A 33 -1.30 -6.28 9.01
N GLN A 34 -0.63 -7.35 9.43
CA GLN A 34 0.75 -7.65 9.01
C GLN A 34 0.85 -7.94 7.51
N PHE A 35 -0.11 -8.67 6.94
CA PHE A 35 -0.16 -8.91 5.49
C PHE A 35 -0.26 -7.59 4.70
N MET A 36 -1.17 -6.70 5.11
CA MET A 36 -1.33 -5.39 4.48
C MET A 36 -0.08 -4.50 4.64
N GLN A 37 0.63 -4.59 5.77
CA GLN A 37 1.91 -3.91 5.95
C GLN A 37 3.01 -4.45 5.02
N HIS A 38 3.07 -5.78 4.85
CA HIS A 38 4.04 -6.41 3.97
C HIS A 38 3.84 -5.99 2.50
N GLU A 39 2.59 -5.96 2.04
CA GLU A 39 2.25 -5.48 0.70
C GLU A 39 2.67 -4.02 0.50
N ARG A 40 2.46 -3.14 1.51
CA ARG A 40 2.94 -1.76 1.47
C ARG A 40 4.47 -1.66 1.33
N LEU A 41 5.22 -2.48 2.06
CA LEU A 41 6.68 -2.51 1.99
C LEU A 41 7.17 -2.94 0.61
N ILE A 42 6.56 -3.95 0.00
CA ILE A 42 6.87 -4.37 -1.36
C ILE A 42 6.58 -3.23 -2.34
N HIS A 43 5.43 -2.57 -2.24
CA HIS A 43 5.11 -1.45 -3.11
C HIS A 43 6.10 -0.30 -2.97
N LEU A 44 6.53 0.02 -1.74
CA LEU A 44 7.55 1.03 -1.51
C LEU A 44 8.87 0.65 -2.19
N LEU A 45 9.33 -0.60 -2.03
CA LEU A 45 10.58 -1.09 -2.59
C LEU A 45 10.54 -1.05 -4.13
N VAL A 46 9.45 -1.53 -4.73
CA VAL A 46 9.26 -1.51 -6.18
C VAL A 46 9.19 -0.07 -6.70
N THR A 47 8.48 0.83 -6.01
CA THR A 47 8.41 2.25 -6.39
C THR A 47 9.78 2.92 -6.31
N MET A 48 10.56 2.64 -5.27
CA MET A 48 11.91 3.16 -5.10
C MET A 48 12.87 2.66 -6.20
N LEU A 49 12.73 1.40 -6.63
CA LEU A 49 13.48 0.85 -7.75
C LEU A 49 13.14 1.58 -9.07
N PHE A 50 11.85 1.81 -9.35
CA PHE A 50 11.43 2.55 -10.53
C PHE A 50 11.87 4.02 -10.50
N ALA A 51 11.81 4.67 -9.34
CA ALA A 51 12.32 6.03 -9.17
C ALA A 51 13.82 6.12 -9.47
N LEU A 52 14.62 5.14 -9.02
CA LEU A 52 16.05 5.06 -9.37
C LEU A 52 16.26 4.85 -10.86
N LEU A 53 15.51 3.95 -11.50
CA LEU A 53 15.57 3.75 -12.97
C LEU A 53 15.18 5.02 -13.73
N LEU A 54 14.18 5.75 -13.25
CA LEU A 54 13.75 7.02 -13.82
C LEU A 54 14.87 8.07 -13.72
N MET A 55 15.52 8.19 -12.57
CA MET A 55 16.69 9.08 -12.39
C MET A 55 17.82 8.74 -13.36
N PHE A 56 18.17 7.45 -13.51
CA PHE A 56 19.16 7.04 -14.50
C PHE A 56 18.72 7.37 -15.93
N GLY A 57 17.44 7.16 -16.26
CA GLY A 57 16.87 7.53 -17.55
C GLY A 57 17.06 9.01 -17.87
N PHE A 58 16.79 9.90 -16.90
CA PHE A 58 17.04 11.34 -17.06
C PHE A 58 18.52 11.67 -17.24
N ILE A 59 19.42 11.07 -16.46
CA ILE A 59 20.87 11.29 -16.57
C ILE A 59 21.36 10.90 -17.97
N ILE A 60 20.94 9.73 -18.48
CA ILE A 60 21.31 9.26 -19.81
C ILE A 60 20.77 10.20 -20.89
N MET A 61 19.52 10.68 -20.74
CA MET A 61 18.90 11.62 -21.68
C MET A 61 19.65 12.96 -21.77
N LEU A 62 20.25 13.44 -20.66
CA LEU A 62 21.07 14.64 -20.64
C LEU A 62 22.40 14.47 -21.40
N ILE A 63 22.97 13.27 -21.36
CA ILE A 63 24.24 12.95 -22.04
C ILE A 63 23.99 12.65 -23.53
N TYR A 64 22.91 11.92 -23.83
CA TYR A 64 22.56 11.47 -25.17
C TYR A 64 21.05 11.62 -25.40
N PHE A 65 20.69 12.58 -26.25
CA PHE A 65 19.30 12.82 -26.58
C PHE A 65 18.82 11.88 -27.69
N SER A 66 17.79 11.07 -27.39
CA SER A 66 17.11 10.22 -28.37
C SER A 66 15.62 10.18 -28.08
N TRP A 67 14.81 10.32 -29.13
CA TRP A 67 13.36 10.17 -29.04
C TRP A 67 12.92 8.83 -28.45
N ILE A 68 13.69 7.76 -28.68
CA ILE A 68 13.39 6.44 -28.11
C ILE A 68 13.53 6.45 -26.58
N LEU A 69 14.55 7.15 -26.06
CA LEU A 69 14.80 7.26 -24.62
C LEU A 69 13.74 8.12 -23.96
N VAL A 70 13.33 9.21 -24.60
CA VAL A 70 12.23 10.07 -24.11
C VAL A 70 10.95 9.26 -23.92
N VAL A 71 10.55 8.47 -24.93
CA VAL A 71 9.34 7.63 -24.84
C VAL A 71 9.50 6.56 -23.74
N PHE A 72 10.66 5.92 -23.65
CA PHE A 72 10.93 4.91 -22.63
C PHE A 72 10.87 5.49 -21.20
N THR A 73 11.52 6.62 -20.95
CA THR A 73 11.47 7.32 -19.65
C THR A 73 10.06 7.81 -19.33
N ALA A 74 9.30 8.28 -20.32
CA ALA A 74 7.91 8.68 -20.12
C ALA A 74 7.01 7.51 -19.71
N ILE A 75 7.21 6.31 -20.28
CA ILE A 75 6.48 5.11 -19.88
C ILE A 75 6.79 4.76 -18.42
N ILE A 76 8.07 4.77 -18.03
CA ILE A 76 8.47 4.51 -16.63
C ILE A 76 7.83 5.52 -15.69
N PHE A 77 7.81 6.81 -16.07
CA PHE A 77 7.18 7.86 -15.27
C PHE A 77 5.69 7.63 -15.04
N ILE A 78 4.96 7.25 -16.09
CA ILE A 78 3.51 6.96 -15.98
C ILE A 78 3.29 5.77 -15.03
N VAL A 79 4.10 4.72 -15.17
CA VAL A 79 4.05 3.55 -14.29
C VAL A 79 4.30 3.96 -12.84
N GLU A 80 5.33 4.78 -12.58
CA GLU A 80 5.65 5.28 -11.24
C GLU A 80 4.46 6.02 -10.60
N ILE A 81 3.77 6.89 -11.36
CA ILE A 81 2.56 7.59 -10.89
C ILE A 81 1.48 6.57 -10.47
N PHE A 82 1.21 5.56 -11.29
CA PHE A 82 0.24 4.51 -10.96
C PHE A 82 0.62 3.76 -9.67
N TYR A 83 1.91 3.45 -9.49
CA TYR A 83 2.42 2.79 -8.29
C TYR A 83 2.26 3.67 -7.04
N ILE A 84 2.54 4.97 -7.14
CA ILE A 84 2.35 5.93 -6.04
C ILE A 84 0.88 6.00 -5.62
N PHE A 85 -0.06 6.08 -6.58
CA PHE A 85 -1.49 6.07 -6.26
C PHE A 85 -1.93 4.78 -5.57
N HIS A 86 -1.43 3.64 -6.04
CA HIS A 86 -1.72 2.35 -5.42
C HIS A 86 -1.20 2.31 -3.98
N TYR A 87 0.02 2.80 -3.74
CA TYR A 87 0.62 2.89 -2.41
C TYR A 87 -0.23 3.71 -1.43
N TYR A 88 -0.68 4.90 -1.83
CA TYR A 88 -1.55 5.74 -0.97
C TYR A 88 -2.88 5.06 -0.64
N LYS A 89 -3.43 4.28 -1.58
CA LYS A 89 -4.66 3.53 -1.33
C LYS A 89 -4.46 2.47 -0.25
N LEU A 90 -3.32 1.79 -0.26
CA LEU A 90 -2.94 0.78 0.73
C LEU A 90 -2.66 1.40 2.10
N GLU A 91 -1.89 2.50 2.14
CA GLU A 91 -1.58 3.29 3.34
C GLU A 91 -2.86 3.66 4.11
N ASN A 92 -3.85 4.22 3.40
CA ASN A 92 -5.14 4.60 3.98
C ASN A 92 -5.92 3.41 4.54
N GLY A 93 -5.78 2.23 3.92
CA GLY A 93 -6.39 1.00 4.39
C GLY A 93 -5.81 0.54 5.73
N VAL A 94 -4.48 0.47 5.80
CA VAL A 94 -3.74 0.10 7.01
C VAL A 94 -3.99 1.07 8.16
N GLN A 95 -4.01 2.38 7.89
CA GLN A 95 -4.32 3.40 8.91
C GLN A 95 -5.71 3.23 9.54
N LYS A 96 -6.72 2.84 8.74
CA LYS A 96 -8.04 2.54 9.29
C LYS A 96 -8.00 1.31 10.21
N MET A 97 -7.25 0.26 9.84
CA MET A 97 -7.10 -0.94 10.69
C MET A 97 -6.42 -0.62 12.01
N TYR A 98 -5.41 0.24 12.02
CA TYR A 98 -4.76 0.68 13.27
C TYR A 98 -5.73 1.40 14.22
N ARG A 99 -6.59 2.28 13.71
CA ARG A 99 -7.61 2.94 14.55
C ARG A 99 -8.55 1.95 15.21
N VAL A 100 -8.97 0.91 14.48
CA VAL A 100 -9.83 -0.15 15.03
C VAL A 100 -9.07 -0.99 16.07
N TYR A 101 -7.77 -1.21 15.88
CA TYR A 101 -6.93 -1.88 16.87
C TYR A 101 -6.78 -1.06 18.17
N ASP A 102 -6.58 0.25 18.08
CA ASP A 102 -6.50 1.11 19.26
C ASP A 102 -7.84 1.17 20.02
N GLU A 103 -8.97 1.14 19.29
CA GLU A 103 -10.32 0.99 19.86
C GLU A 103 -10.56 -0.36 20.54
N LEU A 104 -9.79 -1.41 20.20
CA LEU A 104 -9.83 -2.76 20.80
C LEU A 104 -8.92 -2.91 22.03
N GLY A 105 -7.93 -2.03 22.17
CA GLY A 105 -6.88 -2.12 23.20
C GLY A 105 -7.14 -1.27 24.46
N ASN A 106 -8.06 -0.30 24.37
CA ASN A 106 -8.59 0.47 25.50
C ASN A 106 -9.97 -0.06 25.92
#